data_AF-A0A3M1YAW1-F1
#
_entry.id   AF-A0A3M1YAW1-F1
#
_cell.length_a   1.000
_cell.length_b   1.000
_cell.length_c   1.000
_cell.angle_alpha   90.00
_cell.angle_beta   90.00
_cell.angle_gamma   90.00
#
_symmetry.space_group_name_H-M   'P 1'
#
loop_
_entity.id
_entity.type
_entity.pdbx_description
1 polymer ?
#
loop_
_entity_poly.entity_id
_entity_poly.type
_entity_poly.pdbx_seq_one_letter_code
_entity_poly.pdbx_strand_id
1 'polypeptide(L)'
;MADYVIGEMARARGGAGKAFATQHNMVLPHVPIIPPPTDRQASDFFPTLCELGRVPLPEGLSLDGISFLAPLLGQGAGRREWVTGAIGQEQAIFDGQWRLLMPSGQLVDCRALPSALSSTE
;
A
#
# COMPACT_ATOMS: atom_id res chain seq x y z
N MET A 1 -5.58 6.34 -22.93
CA MET A 1 -4.79 6.15 -21.69
C MET A 1 -5.28 4.93 -20.92
N ALA A 2 -6.57 4.84 -20.58
CA ALA A 2 -7.14 3.68 -19.88
C ALA A 2 -6.92 2.35 -20.63
N ASP A 3 -7.18 2.30 -21.94
CA ASP A 3 -6.99 1.07 -22.73
C ASP A 3 -5.54 0.59 -22.80
N TYR A 4 -4.59 1.53 -22.78
CA TYR A 4 -3.16 1.22 -22.70
C TYR A 4 -2.81 0.56 -21.36
N VAL A 5 -3.30 1.11 -20.26
CA VAL A 5 -3.09 0.54 -18.92
C VAL A 5 -3.76 -0.82 -18.79
N ILE A 6 -4.99 -0.97 -19.28
CA ILE A 6 -5.71 -2.25 -19.31
C ILE A 6 -4.95 -3.30 -20.15
N GLY A 7 -4.43 -2.90 -21.31
CA GLY A 7 -3.60 -3.75 -22.17
C GLY A 7 -2.33 -4.22 -21.46
N GLU A 8 -1.61 -3.32 -20.79
CA GLU A 8 -0.40 -3.69 -20.02
C GLU A 8 -0.73 -4.58 -18.81
N MET A 9 -1.87 -4.36 -18.13
CA MET A 9 -2.33 -5.22 -17.04
C MET A 9 -2.68 -6.64 -17.53
N ALA A 10 -3.38 -6.74 -18.66
CA ALA A 10 -3.72 -8.03 -19.27
C ALA A 10 -2.45 -8.78 -19.70
N ARG A 11 -1.48 -8.07 -20.27
CA ARG A 11 -0.18 -8.63 -20.68
C ARG A 11 0.65 -9.11 -19.48
N ALA A 12 0.68 -8.32 -18.40
CA ALA A 12 1.36 -8.69 -17.15
C ALA A 12 0.73 -9.93 -16.50
N ARG A 13 -0.60 -10.07 -16.54
CA ARG A 13 -1.33 -11.24 -16.04
C ARG A 13 -1.13 -12.49 -16.91
N GLY A 14 -1.08 -12.32 -18.24
CA GLY A 14 -0.98 -13.42 -19.21
C GLY A 14 0.38 -14.14 -19.24
N GLY A 15 1.44 -13.54 -18.69
CA GLY A 15 2.79 -14.10 -18.67
C GLY A 15 3.15 -14.80 -17.36
N ALA A 16 2.94 -16.11 -17.31
CA ALA A 16 3.62 -17.02 -16.38
C ALA A 16 3.19 -17.05 -14.89
N GLY A 17 1.98 -16.64 -14.53
CA GLY A 17 1.47 -16.84 -13.15
C GLY A 17 2.34 -16.19 -12.06
N LYS A 18 3.10 -15.15 -12.43
CA LYS A 18 3.99 -14.43 -11.53
C LYS A 18 3.21 -13.36 -10.78
N ALA A 19 3.55 -13.17 -9.51
CA ALA A 19 3.02 -12.06 -8.73
C ALA A 19 3.39 -10.73 -9.41
N PHE A 20 2.41 -9.85 -9.56
CA PHE A 20 2.60 -8.51 -10.13
C PHE A 20 2.06 -7.46 -9.15
N ALA A 21 2.77 -6.35 -9.03
CA ALA A 21 2.38 -5.20 -8.21
C ALA A 21 2.31 -3.97 -9.11
N THR A 22 1.23 -3.20 -8.99
CA THR A 22 1.08 -1.92 -9.68
C THR A 22 1.16 -0.81 -8.64
N GLN A 23 2.21 0.01 -8.71
CA GLN A 23 2.32 1.23 -7.93
C GLN A 23 1.76 2.39 -8.76
N HIS A 24 0.55 2.85 -8.45
CA HIS A 24 0.02 4.07 -9.01
C HIS A 24 0.44 5.23 -8.11
N ASN A 25 1.31 6.12 -8.59
CA ASN A 25 1.66 7.32 -7.86
C ASN A 25 0.47 8.28 -7.96
N MET A 26 -0.31 8.35 -6.89
CA MET A 26 -1.57 9.08 -6.86
C MET A 26 -1.34 10.58 -6.67
N VAL A 27 -1.09 11.32 -7.76
CA VAL A 27 -1.16 12.80 -7.77
C VAL A 27 -2.52 13.29 -8.30
N LEU A 28 -3.43 12.39 -8.67
CA LEU A 28 -4.76 12.74 -9.17
C LEU A 28 -5.86 12.20 -8.24
N PRO A 29 -6.84 13.04 -7.85
CA PRO A 29 -7.99 12.59 -7.07
C PRO A 29 -8.86 11.73 -7.98
N HIS A 30 -8.93 10.42 -7.72
CA HIS A 30 -9.99 9.62 -8.29
C HIS A 30 -10.80 8.96 -7.18
N VAL A 31 -12.11 8.97 -7.39
CA VAL A 31 -13.09 8.14 -6.69
C VAL A 31 -12.51 6.72 -6.63
N PRO A 32 -12.33 6.11 -5.45
CA PRO A 32 -11.49 4.92 -5.33
C PRO A 32 -12.16 3.74 -6.05
N ILE A 33 -11.59 3.33 -7.19
CA ILE A 33 -11.98 2.08 -7.87
C ILE A 33 -11.45 0.88 -7.07
N ILE A 34 -10.41 1.07 -6.25
CA ILE A 34 -9.88 0.07 -5.31
C ILE A 34 -9.48 0.81 -4.02
N PRO A 35 -10.01 0.43 -2.85
CA PRO A 35 -9.51 0.98 -1.59
C PRO A 35 -8.04 0.58 -1.41
N PRO A 36 -7.14 1.53 -1.09
CA PRO A 36 -5.74 1.20 -0.87
C PRO A 36 -5.64 0.22 0.32
N PRO A 37 -4.72 -0.77 0.25
CA PRO A 37 -4.46 -1.64 1.39
C PRO A 37 -4.08 -0.79 2.60
N THR A 38 -4.82 -0.95 3.69
CA THR A 38 -4.70 -0.12 4.90
C THR A 38 -3.42 -0.39 5.70
N ASP A 39 -2.67 -1.42 5.32
CA ASP A 39 -1.48 -1.93 5.99
C ASP A 39 -0.18 -1.72 5.19
N ARG A 40 -0.21 -1.04 4.04
CA ARG A 40 0.99 -0.80 3.20
C ARG A 40 1.28 0.67 3.02
N GLN A 41 2.57 1.03 3.01
CA GLN A 41 3.04 2.39 2.74
C GLN A 41 4.03 2.41 1.58
N ALA A 42 4.22 3.59 0.98
CA ALA A 42 5.17 3.77 -0.11
C ALA A 42 6.62 3.41 0.27
N SER A 43 7.00 3.62 1.53
CA SER A 43 8.33 3.26 2.05
C SER A 43 8.63 1.76 1.99
N ASP A 44 7.61 0.89 1.91
CA ASP A 44 7.78 -0.56 1.85
C ASP A 44 8.29 -1.07 0.51
N PHE A 45 8.13 -0.29 -0.55
CA PHE A 45 8.55 -0.71 -1.89
C PHE A 45 10.05 -0.89 -1.98
N PHE A 46 10.84 -0.01 -1.34
CA PHE A 46 12.30 -0.12 -1.38
C PHE A 46 12.80 -1.47 -0.84
N PRO A 47 12.51 -1.87 0.43
CA PRO A 47 12.95 -3.16 0.93
C PRO A 47 12.31 -4.35 0.19
N THR A 48 11.06 -4.22 -0.29
CA THR A 48 10.40 -5.27 -1.08
C THR A 48 11.09 -5.51 -2.43
N LEU A 49 11.50 -4.45 -3.13
CA LEU A 49 12.19 -4.56 -4.42
C LEU A 49 13.62 -5.09 -4.24
N CYS A 50 14.31 -4.68 -3.17
CA CYS A 50 15.62 -5.26 -2.81
C CYS A 50 15.50 -6.77 -2.55
N GLU A 51 14.53 -7.20 -1.75
CA GLU A 51 14.29 -8.62 -1.48
C GLU A 51 13.94 -9.40 -2.77
N LEU A 52 13.03 -8.86 -3.59
CA LEU A 52 12.62 -9.46 -4.86
C LEU A 52 13.81 -9.61 -5.82
N GLY A 53 14.65 -8.58 -5.91
CA GLY A 53 15.85 -8.56 -6.74
C GLY A 53 17.03 -9.35 -6.18
N ARG A 54 16.92 -9.91 -4.96
CA ARG A 54 18.02 -10.53 -4.21
C ARG A 54 19.23 -9.59 -4.06
N VAL A 55 18.94 -8.29 -3.92
CA VAL A 55 19.94 -7.25 -3.70
C VAL A 55 20.00 -6.99 -2.19
N PRO A 56 21.18 -7.06 -1.54
CA PRO A 56 21.29 -6.75 -0.12
C PRO A 56 20.94 -5.29 0.15
N LEU A 57 20.31 -5.03 1.29
CA LEU A 57 20.11 -3.66 1.77
C LEU A 57 21.47 -3.04 2.11
N PRO A 58 21.69 -1.73 1.84
CA PRO A 58 22.92 -1.05 2.24
C PRO A 58 23.14 -1.13 3.75
N GLU A 59 24.39 -1.38 4.16
CA GLU A 59 24.76 -1.39 5.57
C GLU A 59 24.55 -0.01 6.21
N GLY A 60 24.03 0.01 7.44
CA GLY A 60 23.79 1.25 8.20
C GLY A 60 22.58 2.09 7.75
N LEU A 61 21.80 1.62 6.77
CA LEU A 61 20.58 2.31 6.34
C LEU A 61 19.45 2.14 7.36
N SER A 62 18.94 3.24 7.90
CA SER A 62 17.69 3.26 8.66
C SER A 62 16.50 3.12 7.71
N LEU A 63 15.65 2.14 7.93
CA LEU A 63 14.50 1.85 7.08
C LEU A 63 13.19 2.02 7.86
N ASP A 64 12.31 2.88 7.34
CA ASP A 64 10.93 2.97 7.81
C ASP A 64 10.03 1.87 7.21
N GLY A 65 10.44 1.35 6.05
CA GLY A 65 9.71 0.36 5.26
C GLY A 65 9.90 -1.08 5.76
N ILE A 66 8.88 -1.91 5.60
CA ILE A 66 8.94 -3.36 5.85
C ILE A 66 8.61 -4.07 4.53
N SER A 67 9.42 -5.07 4.15
CA SER A 67 9.12 -5.83 2.94
C SER A 67 7.79 -6.57 3.05
N PHE A 68 6.99 -6.51 1.99
CA PHE A 68 5.78 -7.31 1.81
C PHE A 68 5.93 -8.33 0.67
N LEU A 69 7.15 -8.80 0.38
CA LEU A 69 7.35 -9.81 -0.66
C LEU A 69 6.64 -11.13 -0.35
N ALA A 70 6.75 -11.63 0.88
CA ALA A 70 6.09 -12.86 1.30
C ALA A 70 4.57 -12.86 1.00
N PRO A 71 3.77 -11.89 1.49
CA PRO A 71 2.33 -11.85 1.19
C PRO A 71 2.05 -11.59 -0.30
N LEU A 72 2.94 -10.90 -1.03
CA LEU A 72 2.83 -10.74 -2.48
C LEU A 72 2.95 -12.09 -3.22
N LEU A 73 3.73 -13.03 -2.67
CA LEU A 73 3.86 -14.40 -3.15
C LEU A 73 2.80 -15.36 -2.57
N GLY A 74 1.82 -14.84 -1.83
CA GLY A 74 0.79 -15.65 -1.16
C GLY A 74 1.30 -16.40 0.08
N GLN A 75 2.41 -15.95 0.67
CA GLN A 75 3.08 -16.58 1.81
C GLN A 75 3.03 -15.67 3.05
N GLY A 76 2.70 -16.24 4.21
CA GLY A 76 2.69 -15.50 5.47
C GLY A 76 1.66 -14.36 5.56
N ALA A 77 1.63 -13.70 6.70
CA ALA A 77 0.83 -12.50 6.91
C ALA A 77 1.73 -11.26 6.76
N GLY A 78 1.27 -10.28 5.98
CA GLY A 78 1.99 -9.06 5.63
C GLY A 78 1.62 -7.82 6.43
N ARG A 79 1.03 -8.01 7.61
CA ARG A 79 0.27 -6.94 8.25
C ARG A 79 1.20 -6.02 9.04
N ARG A 80 1.16 -4.73 8.72
CA ARG A 80 1.81 -3.68 9.49
C ARG A 80 0.96 -3.30 10.70
N GLU A 81 1.62 -2.89 11.78
CA GLU A 81 0.94 -2.41 12.98
C GLU A 81 0.27 -1.06 12.74
N TRP A 82 0.92 -0.18 11.96
CA TRP A 82 0.42 1.16 11.66
C TRP A 82 0.99 1.69 10.35
N VAL A 83 0.24 2.58 9.71
CA VAL A 83 0.63 3.32 8.52
C VAL A 83 0.66 4.82 8.78
N THR A 84 1.51 5.54 8.04
CA THR A 84 1.55 6.99 8.03
C THR A 84 1.10 7.53 6.68
N GLY A 85 0.50 8.72 6.69
CA GLY A 85 0.14 9.45 5.49
C GLY A 85 0.24 10.95 5.74
N ALA A 86 0.65 11.71 4.72
CA ALA A 86 0.79 13.14 4.82
C ALA A 86 0.28 13.84 3.56
N ILE A 87 -0.47 14.94 3.74
CA ILE A 87 -0.91 15.83 2.66
C ILE A 87 -0.67 17.26 3.13
N GLY A 88 0.23 17.97 2.44
CA GLY A 88 0.61 19.33 2.84
C GLY A 88 1.30 19.35 4.21
N GLN A 89 0.74 20.07 5.17
CA GLN A 89 1.22 20.14 6.56
C GLN A 89 0.47 19.17 7.49
N GLU A 90 -0.53 18.46 6.98
CA GLU A 90 -1.30 17.50 7.74
C GLU A 90 -0.67 16.12 7.62
N GLN A 91 -0.61 15.41 8.75
CA GLN A 91 -0.07 14.06 8.83
C GLN A 91 -1.03 13.19 9.65
N ALA A 92 -1.02 11.90 9.38
CA ALA A 92 -1.84 10.94 10.11
C ALA A 92 -1.06 9.65 10.36
N ILE A 93 -1.29 9.05 11.52
CA ILE A 93 -0.91 7.67 11.85
C ILE A 93 -2.20 6.87 11.98
N PHE A 94 -2.26 5.69 11.35
CA PHE A 94 -3.44 4.83 11.35
C PHE A 94 -3.06 3.38 11.62
N ASP A 95 -3.70 2.73 12.60
CA ASP A 95 -3.40 1.34 13.00
C ASP A 95 -4.45 0.31 12.51
N GLY A 96 -5.41 0.76 11.69
CA GLY A 96 -6.57 -0.04 11.28
C GLY A 96 -7.84 0.22 12.09
N GLN A 97 -7.73 0.81 13.28
CA GLN A 97 -8.86 1.06 14.20
C GLN A 97 -8.93 2.51 14.66
N TRP A 98 -7.79 3.19 14.78
CA TRP A 98 -7.63 4.56 15.25
C TRP A 98 -6.75 5.34 14.30
N ARG A 99 -7.09 6.62 14.12
CA ARG A 99 -6.30 7.56 13.32
C ARG A 99 -5.95 8.78 14.15
N LEU A 100 -4.66 9.00 14.38
CA LEU A 100 -4.14 10.20 15.04
C LEU A 100 -3.79 11.24 13.96
N LEU A 101 -4.43 12.41 14.03
CA LEU A 101 -4.19 13.53 13.12
C LEU A 101 -3.20 14.51 13.74
N MET A 102 -2.23 14.95 12.95
CA MET A 102 -1.21 15.93 13.32
C MET A 102 -1.30 17.13 12.38
N PRO A 103 -1.12 18.38 12.91
CA PRO A 103 -0.64 18.69 14.26
C PRO A 103 -1.73 18.78 15.33
N SER A 104 -3.01 18.61 14.99
CA SER A 104 -4.13 18.84 15.93
C SER A 104 -4.14 17.90 17.14
N GLY A 105 -3.50 16.73 17.05
CA GLY A 105 -3.54 15.69 18.06
C GLY A 105 -4.89 14.97 18.16
N GLN A 106 -5.79 15.20 17.21
CA GLN A 106 -7.12 14.61 17.23
C GLN A 106 -7.04 13.10 16.96
N LEU A 107 -7.60 12.30 17.86
CA LEU A 107 -7.73 10.86 17.71
C LEU A 107 -9.13 10.51 17.20
N VAL A 108 -9.21 9.86 16.04
CA VAL A 108 -10.46 9.49 15.37
C VAL A 108 -10.66 7.99 15.45
N ASP A 109 -11.81 7.57 16.00
CA ASP A 109 -12.25 6.18 15.98
C ASP A 109 -12.67 5.78 14.56
N CYS A 110 -11.99 4.78 14.02
CA CYS A 110 -12.15 4.28 12.67
C CYS A 110 -12.73 2.86 12.63
N ARG A 111 -13.19 2.30 13.75
CA ARG A 111 -13.77 0.94 13.81
C ARG A 111 -15.11 0.82 13.09
N ALA A 112 -15.80 1.95 12.92
CA ALA A 112 -17.03 2.06 12.14
C ALA A 112 -16.78 2.57 10.70
N LEU A 113 -15.53 2.56 10.22
CA LEU A 113 -15.27 2.84 8.81
C LEU A 113 -16.03 1.82 7.95
N PRO A 114 -16.66 2.23 6.84
CA PRO A 114 -17.33 1.30 5.95
C PRO A 114 -16.35 0.22 5.50
N SER A 115 -16.68 -1.05 5.75
CA SER A 115 -15.97 -2.18 5.16
C SER A 115 -16.12 -2.10 3.65
N ALA A 116 -15.03 -2.28 2.90
CA ALA A 116 -15.06 -2.20 1.45
C ALA A 116 -16.06 -3.21 0.85
N LEU A 117 -17.15 -2.68 0.27
CA LEU A 117 -18.06 -3.27 -0.71
C LEU A 117 -18.71 -4.62 -0.36
N SER A 118 -19.91 -4.57 0.24
CA SER A 118 -21.03 -5.39 -0.23
C SER A 118 -21.62 -4.71 -1.47
N SER A 119 -21.02 -4.93 -2.64
CA SER A 119 -21.59 -4.48 -3.91
C SER A 119 -21.84 -5.71 -4.77
N THR A 120 -22.98 -6.32 -4.52
CA THR A 120 -23.61 -7.29 -5.41
C THR A 120 -24.92 -6.67 -5.85
N GLU A 121 -24.88 -5.80 -6.86
CA GLU A 121 -26.02 -5.48 -7.75
C GLU A 121 -25.47 -5.11 -9.13
#